data_AF-A0A7C5HJ44-F1
#
_entry.id   AF-A0A7C5HJ44-F1
#
_cell.length_a   1.000
_cell.length_b   1.000
_cell.length_c   1.000
_cell.angle_alpha   90.00
_cell.angle_beta   90.00
_cell.angle_gamma   90.00
#
_symmetry.space_group_name_H-M   'P 1'
#
loop_
_entity.id
_entity.type
_entity.pdbx_description
1 polymer ?
#
loop_
_entity_poly.entity_id
_entity_poly.type
_entity_poly.pdbx_seq_one_letter_code
_entity_poly.pdbx_strand_id
1 'polypeptide(L)'
;MPVLTVRMDDELLRKLEALARRRGVTRSALVKKLLQEALKRQERGEVWEEVLQALRKGRRPSVSVDWSHVKEELSRTEPRFLTVEEALAASRRWPRESHDSKA
;
A
#
# COMPACT_ATOMS: atom_id res chain seq x y z
N MET A 1 -4.38 -18.40 -25.49
CA MET A 1 -4.26 -17.82 -24.14
C MET A 1 -2.84 -18.03 -23.65
N PRO A 2 -2.18 -17.02 -23.05
CA PRO A 2 -0.88 -17.24 -22.41
C PRO A 2 -1.04 -18.20 -21.24
N VAL A 3 -0.11 -19.17 -21.14
CA VAL A 3 -0.07 -20.17 -20.06
C VAL A 3 1.16 -19.88 -19.21
N LEU A 4 0.97 -19.79 -17.90
CA LEU A 4 2.03 -19.56 -16.92
C LEU A 4 2.27 -20.87 -16.14
N THR A 5 3.51 -21.34 -16.12
CA THR A 5 3.94 -22.49 -15.31
C THR A 5 4.81 -21.99 -14.17
N VAL A 6 4.52 -22.39 -12.94
CA VAL A 6 5.21 -21.91 -11.73
C VAL A 6 5.66 -23.10 -10.90
N ARG A 7 6.89 -23.06 -10.39
CA ARG A 7 7.35 -23.97 -9.35
C ARG A 7 6.96 -23.39 -8.00
N MET A 8 6.25 -24.17 -7.18
CA MET A 8 5.82 -23.77 -5.84
C MET A 8 6.12 -24.87 -4.85
N ASP A 9 6.25 -24.49 -3.59
CA ASP A 9 6.37 -25.45 -2.50
C ASP A 9 5.05 -26.22 -2.29
N ASP A 10 5.18 -27.47 -1.85
CA ASP A 10 4.04 -28.36 -1.65
C ASP A 10 3.08 -27.86 -0.57
N GLU A 11 3.58 -27.16 0.44
CA GLU A 11 2.76 -26.63 1.53
C GLU A 11 1.82 -25.53 1.02
N LEU A 12 2.35 -24.59 0.25
CA LEU A 12 1.61 -23.52 -0.38
C LEU A 12 0.59 -24.07 -1.37
N LEU A 13 0.96 -25.07 -2.19
CA LEU A 13 0.03 -25.73 -3.10
C LEU A 13 -1.15 -26.33 -2.33
N ARG A 14 -0.91 -27.04 -1.23
CA ARG A 14 -1.96 -27.62 -0.38
C ARG A 14 -2.87 -26.56 0.23
N LYS A 15 -2.32 -25.46 0.74
CA LYS A 15 -3.11 -24.33 1.27
C LYS A 15 -3.99 -23.73 0.19
N LEU A 16 -3.45 -23.56 -1.01
CA LEU A 16 -4.16 -22.98 -2.15
C LEU A 16 -5.30 -23.90 -2.63
N GLU A 17 -5.07 -25.21 -2.66
CA GLU A 17 -6.09 -26.21 -2.96
C GLU A 17 -7.21 -26.25 -1.94
N ALA A 18 -6.87 -26.26 -0.64
CA ALA A 18 -7.86 -26.22 0.42
C ALA A 18 -8.73 -24.97 0.32
N LEU A 19 -8.12 -23.81 0.04
CA LEU A 19 -8.82 -22.55 -0.13
C LEU A 19 -9.71 -22.53 -1.37
N ALA A 20 -9.24 -23.08 -2.49
CA ALA A 20 -10.01 -23.20 -3.72
C ALA A 20 -11.26 -24.08 -3.53
N ARG A 21 -11.09 -25.23 -2.87
CA ARG A 21 -12.19 -26.13 -2.52
C ARG A 21 -13.23 -25.46 -1.62
N ARG A 22 -12.79 -24.80 -0.55
CA ARG A 22 -13.68 -24.06 0.37
C ARG A 22 -14.49 -22.97 -0.33
N ARG A 23 -13.94 -22.36 -1.38
CA ARG A 23 -14.59 -21.30 -2.15
C ARG A 23 -15.36 -21.82 -3.38
N GLY A 24 -15.34 -23.12 -3.65
CA GLY A 24 -15.98 -23.70 -4.83
C GLY A 24 -15.41 -23.22 -6.17
N VAL A 25 -14.14 -22.82 -6.21
CA VAL A 25 -13.48 -22.31 -7.43
C VAL A 25 -12.31 -23.18 -7.85
N THR A 26 -11.89 -23.09 -9.11
CA THR A 26 -10.70 -23.78 -9.59
C THR A 26 -9.42 -23.13 -9.07
N ARG A 27 -8.34 -23.92 -8.96
CA ARG A 27 -7.00 -23.43 -8.57
C ARG A 27 -6.57 -22.23 -9.43
N SER A 28 -6.70 -22.34 -10.76
CA SER A 28 -6.32 -21.30 -11.70
C SER A 28 -7.13 -20.02 -11.53
N ALA A 29 -8.45 -20.12 -11.29
CA ALA A 29 -9.29 -18.96 -11.01
C ALA A 29 -8.88 -18.24 -9.71
N LEU A 30 -8.57 -19.02 -8.66
CA LEU A 30 -8.10 -18.47 -7.40
C LEU A 30 -6.75 -17.77 -7.54
N VAL A 31 -5.76 -18.40 -8.19
CA VAL A 31 -4.44 -17.79 -8.44
C VAL A 31 -4.58 -16.51 -9.25
N LYS A 32 -5.40 -16.52 -10.31
CA LYS A 32 -5.64 -15.33 -11.14
C LYS A 32 -6.18 -14.17 -10.31
N LYS A 33 -7.18 -14.43 -9.45
CA LYS A 33 -7.77 -13.39 -8.59
C LYS A 33 -6.76 -12.83 -7.60
N LEU A 34 -5.98 -13.71 -6.95
CA LEU A 34 -4.96 -13.29 -5.98
C LEU A 34 -3.85 -12.46 -6.65
N LEU A 35 -3.39 -12.85 -7.84
CA LEU A 35 -2.41 -12.07 -8.61
C LEU A 35 -2.95 -10.70 -9.01
N GLN A 36 -4.21 -10.63 -9.45
CA GLN A 36 -4.86 -9.35 -9.76
C GLN A 36 -4.96 -8.44 -8.53
N GLU A 37 -5.29 -8.99 -7.36
CA GLU A 37 -5.33 -8.23 -6.12
C GLU A 37 -3.93 -7.78 -5.67
N ALA A 38 -2.91 -8.62 -5.83
CA ALA A 38 -1.52 -8.28 -5.53
C ALA A 38 -1.01 -7.14 -6.43
N LEU A 39 -1.26 -7.21 -7.74
CA LEU A 39 -0.89 -6.15 -8.69
C LEU A 39 -1.56 -4.82 -8.33
N LYS A 40 -2.88 -4.83 -8.04
CA LYS A 40 -3.58 -3.62 -7.61
C LYS A 40 -3.01 -3.01 -6.33
N ARG A 41 -2.53 -3.84 -5.40
CA ARG A 41 -1.87 -3.36 -4.17
C ARG A 41 -0.51 -2.76 -4.46
N GLN A 42 0.24 -3.36 -5.38
CA GLN A 42 1.56 -2.87 -5.78
C GLN A 42 1.45 -1.54 -6.56
N GLU A 43 0.54 -1.46 -7.52
CA GLU A 43 0.22 -0.20 -8.23
C GLU A 43 -0.16 0.91 -7.24
N ARG A 44 -0.96 0.60 -6.20
CA ARG A 44 -1.30 1.57 -5.14
C ARG A 44 -0.07 1.99 -4.32
N GLY A 45 0.86 1.07 -4.05
CA GLY A 45 2.10 1.37 -3.34
C GLY A 45 2.99 2.32 -4.12
N GLU A 46 3.16 2.07 -5.43
CA GLU A 46 3.92 2.92 -6.35
C GLU A 46 3.29 4.32 -6.46
N VAL A 47 1.95 4.39 -6.55
CA VAL A 47 1.21 5.67 -6.50
C VAL A 47 1.48 6.43 -5.20
N TRP A 48 1.54 5.75 -4.05
CA TRP A 48 1.84 6.40 -2.78
C TRP A 48 3.28 6.92 -2.70
N GLU A 49 4.24 6.18 -3.25
CA GLU A 49 5.63 6.63 -3.33
C GLU A 49 5.76 7.88 -4.21
N GLU A 50 5.10 7.91 -5.36
CA GLU A 50 5.07 9.07 -6.25
C GLU A 50 4.41 10.29 -5.59
N VAL A 51 3.28 10.08 -4.91
CA VAL A 51 2.58 11.14 -4.17
C VAL A 51 3.45 11.70 -3.04
N LEU A 52 4.10 10.82 -2.26
CA LEU A 52 5.01 11.23 -1.19
C LEU A 52 6.23 11.98 -1.74
N GLN A 53 6.79 11.54 -2.86
CA GLN A 53 7.87 12.27 -3.53
C GLN A 53 7.42 13.65 -4.05
N ALA A 54 6.23 13.75 -4.64
CA ALA A 54 5.68 15.02 -5.13
C ALA A 54 5.49 16.01 -3.97
N LEU A 55 4.91 15.55 -2.86
CA LEU A 55 4.72 16.35 -1.65
C LEU A 55 6.05 16.79 -1.03
N ARG A 56 7.05 15.90 -0.94
CA ARG A 56 8.41 16.24 -0.47
C ARG A 56 9.08 17.31 -1.34
N LYS A 57 8.80 17.32 -2.65
CA LYS A 57 9.32 18.30 -3.61
C LYS A 57 8.46 19.58 -3.71
N GLY A 58 7.45 19.73 -2.86
CA GLY A 58 6.54 20.89 -2.89
C GLY A 58 5.64 20.96 -4.13
N ARG A 59 5.51 19.86 -4.88
CA ARG A 59 4.68 19.78 -6.08
C ARG A 59 3.32 19.18 -5.74
N ARG A 60 2.27 19.65 -6.42
CA ARG A 60 0.97 18.99 -6.33
C ARG A 60 1.06 17.62 -7.02
N PRO A 61 0.68 16.53 -6.34
CA PRO A 61 0.58 15.23 -6.99
C PRO A 61 -0.46 15.29 -8.11
N SER A 62 -0.18 14.60 -9.22
CA SER A 62 -1.08 14.47 -10.39
C SER A 62 -2.26 13.54 -10.13
N VAL A 63 -2.33 12.94 -8.94
CA VAL A 63 -3.29 11.91 -8.57
C VAL A 63 -4.45 12.54 -7.82
N SER A 64 -5.69 12.27 -8.24
CA SER A 64 -6.86 12.63 -7.46
C SER A 64 -6.92 11.76 -6.21
N VAL A 65 -6.66 12.35 -5.05
CA VAL A 65 -6.76 11.65 -3.77
C VAL A 65 -8.24 11.49 -3.41
N ASP A 66 -8.69 10.24 -3.28
CA ASP A 66 -9.99 9.96 -2.66
C ASP A 66 -9.89 10.10 -1.15
N TRP A 67 -10.24 11.28 -0.65
CA TRP A 67 -10.23 11.63 0.76
C TRP A 67 -11.13 10.75 1.63
N SER A 68 -12.16 10.13 1.03
CA SER A 68 -13.08 9.23 1.72
C SER A 68 -12.33 7.98 2.18
N HIS A 69 -11.46 7.44 1.31
CA HIS A 69 -10.66 6.26 1.61
C HIS A 69 -9.52 6.54 2.59
N VAL A 70 -8.86 7.70 2.47
CA VAL A 70 -7.84 8.12 3.44
C VAL A 70 -8.43 8.24 4.85
N LYS A 71 -9.65 8.76 4.96
CA LYS A 71 -10.36 8.86 6.24
C LYS A 71 -10.70 7.48 6.84
N GLU A 72 -11.02 6.50 6.00
CA GLU A 72 -11.30 5.13 6.43
C GLU A 72 -10.03 4.39 6.89
N GLU A 73 -8.90 4.58 6.22
CA GLU A 73 -7.63 4.00 6.67
C GLU A 73 -7.14 4.66 7.97
N LEU A 74 -7.27 5.99 8.09
CA LEU A 74 -6.89 6.71 9.32
C LEU A 74 -7.72 6.29 10.54
N SER A 75 -8.97 5.88 10.37
CA SER A 75 -9.80 5.42 11.49
C SER A 75 -9.45 4.01 11.97
N ARG A 76 -8.72 3.24 11.15
CA ARG A 76 -8.26 1.89 11.48
C ARG A 76 -6.86 1.88 12.11
N THR A 77 -6.14 2.99 12.05
CA THR A 77 -4.81 3.14 12.64
C THR A 77 -4.88 3.80 14.03
N GLU A 78 -4.08 3.28 14.97
CA GLU A 78 -3.90 3.97 16.25
C GLU A 78 -3.06 5.24 16.05
N PRO A 79 -3.53 6.40 16.56
CA PRO A 79 -2.80 7.64 16.42
C PRO A 79 -1.52 7.58 17.26
N ARG A 80 -0.39 7.94 16.63
CA ARG A 80 0.92 7.99 17.28
C ARG A 80 1.00 9.04 18.41
N PHE A 81 0.16 10.07 18.34
CA PHE A 81 0.07 11.14 19.32
C PHE A 81 -1.36 11.22 19.84
N LEU A 82 -1.51 11.41 21.14
CA LEU A 82 -2.83 11.40 21.77
C LEU A 82 -3.57 12.73 21.55
N THR A 83 -2.83 13.83 21.38
CA THR A 83 -3.41 15.14 21.09
C THR A 83 -2.74 15.83 19.91
N VAL A 84 -3.47 16.79 19.35
CA VAL A 84 -2.99 17.63 18.25
C VAL A 84 -1.83 18.52 18.70
N GLU A 85 -1.85 19.03 19.94
CA GLU A 85 -0.73 19.83 20.46
C GLU A 85 0.56 19.02 20.56
N GLU A 86 0.45 17.75 20.95
CA GLU A 86 1.59 16.84 21.06
C GLU A 86 2.21 16.56 19.67
N ALA A 87 1.36 16.32 18.67
CA ALA A 87 1.77 16.14 17.28
C ALA A 87 2.46 17.40 16.72
N LEU A 88 1.91 18.59 17.03
CA LEU A 88 2.49 19.86 16.61
C LEU A 88 3.83 20.15 17.31
N ALA A 89 3.93 19.86 18.61
CA ALA A 89 5.17 20.01 19.36
C ALA A 89 6.26 19.06 18.83
N ALA A 90 5.91 17.81 18.53
CA ALA A 90 6.82 16.84 17.92
C ALA A 90 7.29 17.27 16.52
N SER A 91 6.37 17.78 15.70
CA SER A 91 6.68 18.32 14.37
C SER A 91 7.66 19.49 14.42
N ARG A 92 7.51 20.39 15.41
CA ARG A 92 8.42 21.53 15.62
C ARG A 92 9.80 21.13 16.14
N ARG A 93 9.92 19.99 16.83
CA ARG A 93 11.18 19.47 17.38
C ARG A 93 11.95 18.61 16.39
N TRP A 94 11.33 18.17 15.30
CA TRP A 94 12.05 17.47 14.24
C TRP A 94 13.10 18.44 13.69
N PRO A 95 14.40 18.07 13.67
CA PRO A 95 15.35 18.87 12.93
C PRO A 95 14.83 18.87 11.49
N ARG A 96 14.41 20.04 11.00
CA ARG A 96 14.43 20.27 9.57
C ARG A 96 15.89 20.11 9.21
N GLU A 97 16.29 18.94 8.72
CA GLU A 97 17.52 18.83 7.97
C GLU A 97 17.42 19.94 6.93
N SER A 98 18.23 20.95 7.19
CA SER A 98 18.30 22.17 6.43
C SER A 98 18.68 21.76 5.02
N HIS A 99 17.69 21.80 4.12
CA HIS A 99 17.92 22.01 2.70
C HIS A 99 18.44 23.44 2.54
N ASP A 100 19.65 23.66 3.04
CA ASP A 100 20.53 24.76 2.71
C ASP A 100 21.76 24.12 2.09
N SER A 101 21.69 23.92 0.79
CA SER A 101 22.85 23.71 -0.06
C SER A 101 22.66 24.61 -1.26
N LYS A 102 23.04 25.85 -0.98
CA LYS A 102 23.48 26.96 -1.84
C LYS A 102 23.72 26.68 -3.33
N ALA A 103 23.40 27.75 -4.07
CA ALA A 103 23.99 28.26 -5.32
C ALA A 103 23.50 27.63 -6.63
#